data_AF-A0A8J2KUN0-F1
#
_entry.id   AF-A0A8J2KUN0-F1
#
_cell.length_a   1.000
_cell.length_b   1.000
_cell.length_c   1.000
_cell.angle_alpha   90.00
_cell.angle_beta   90.00
_cell.angle_gamma   90.00
#
_symmetry.space_group_name_H-M   'P 1'
#
loop_
_entity.id
_entity.type
_entity.pdbx_description
1 polymer ?
#
loop_
_entity_poly.entity_id
_entity_poly.type
_entity_poly.pdbx_seq_one_letter_code
_entity_poly.pdbx_strand_id
1 'polypeptide(L)' 'MPNIYDFTGKRVLVTGGGRGIGLGIVKKFLHYNAT' A
#
# COMPACT_ATOMS: atom_id res chain seq x y z
N MET A 1 9.67 -0.78 -19.76
CA MET A 1 8.28 -0.65 -19.26
C MET A 1 8.34 -0.07 -17.86
N PRO A 2 7.53 0.94 -17.51
CA PRO A 2 7.54 1.51 -16.16
C PRO A 2 7.08 0.45 -15.14
N ASN A 3 7.71 0.45 -13.96
CA ASN A 3 7.27 -0.40 -12.85
C ASN A 3 5.95 0.15 -12.30
N ILE A 4 4.84 -0.50 -12.63
CA ILE A 4 3.50 -0.08 -12.18
C ILE A 4 3.26 -0.31 -10.68
N TYR A 5 4.20 -0.96 -9.98
CA TYR A 5 4.15 -1.22 -8.54
C TYR A 5 5.11 -0.32 -7.73
N ASP A 6 5.63 0.76 -8.30
CA ASP A 6 6.35 1.77 -7.52
C ASP A 6 5.37 2.84 -6.99
N PHE A 7 5.17 2.87 -5.67
CA PHE A 7 4.30 3.84 -5.01
C PHE A 7 5.09 4.91 -4.23
N THR A 8 6.38 5.09 -4.52
CA THR A 8 7.20 6.14 -3.90
C THR A 8 6.54 7.52 -4.02
N GLY A 9 6.39 8.21 -2.88
CA GLY A 9 5.78 9.54 -2.81
C GLY A 9 4.25 9.57 -2.90
N LYS A 10 3.57 8.40 -2.92
CA LYS A 10 2.11 8.31 -2.85
C LYS A 10 1.64 8.13 -1.42
N ARG A 11 0.48 8.72 -1.12
CA ARG A 11 -0.23 8.54 0.16
C ARG A 11 -1.45 7.66 -0.04
N VAL A 12 -1.63 6.64 0.79
CA VAL A 12 -2.72 5.66 0.63
C VAL A 12 -3.58 5.60 1.90
N LEU A 13 -4.90 5.82 1.73
CA LEU A 13 -5.89 5.63 2.78
C LEU A 13 -6.60 4.28 2.61
N VAL A 14 -6.43 3.38 3.58
CA VAL A 14 -7.13 2.08 3.62
C VAL A 14 -8.12 2.07 4.79
N THR A 15 -9.42 2.10 4.50
CA THR A 15 -10.46 1.91 5.53
C THR A 15 -10.44 0.46 6.03
N GLY A 16 -10.70 0.25 7.32
CA GLY A 16 -10.62 -1.10 7.92
C GLY A 16 -9.21 -1.71 7.93
N GLY A 17 -8.14 -0.92 7.76
CA GLY A 17 -6.76 -1.38 7.61
C GLY A 17 -6.12 -2.08 8.82
N GLY A 18 -6.82 -2.18 9.95
CA GLY A 18 -6.27 -2.73 11.19
C GLY A 18 -6.18 -4.26 11.27
N ARG A 19 -6.90 -5.01 10.42
CA ARG A 19 -6.91 -6.49 10.44
C ARG A 19 -7.32 -7.11 9.11
N GLY A 20 -7.19 -8.44 9.00
CA GLY A 20 -7.67 -9.23 7.86
C GLY A 20 -7.14 -8.72 6.52
N ILE A 21 -8.04 -8.60 5.53
CA ILE A 21 -7.71 -8.16 4.18
C ILE A 21 -7.14 -6.73 4.19
N GLY A 22 -7.75 -5.81 4.94
CA GLY A 22 -7.29 -4.42 5.02
C GLY A 22 -5.84 -4.31 5.49
N LEU A 23 -5.45 -5.09 6.50
CA LEU A 23 -4.06 -5.15 6.97
C LEU A 23 -3.10 -5.71 5.91
N GLY A 24 -3.53 -6.73 5.17
CA GLY A 24 -2.75 -7.27 4.05
C GLY A 24 -2.48 -6.22 2.98
N ILE A 25 -3.50 -5.42 2.64
CA ILE A 25 -3.40 -4.33 1.67
C ILE A 25 -2.42 -3.26 2.16
N VAL A 26 -2.56 -2.78 3.40
CA VAL A 26 -1.62 -1.80 4.01
C VAL A 26 -0.19 -2.30 3.92
N LYS A 27 0.07 -3.54 4.36
CA LYS A 27 1.41 -4.13 4.32
C LYS A 27 1.99 -4.18 2.90
N LYS A 28 1.16 -4.44 1.90
CA LYS A 28 1.63 -4.54 0.52
C LYS A 28 1.94 -3.17 -0.08
N PHE A 29 1.14 -2.14 0.22
CA PHE A 29 1.46 -0.77 -0.19
C PHE A 29 2.74 -0.24 0.49
N LEU A 30 2.94 -0.52 1.78
CA LEU A 30 4.20 -0.18 2.48
C LEU A 30 5.41 -0.89 1.86
N HIS A 31 5.27 -2.18 1.50
CA HIS A 31 6.32 -2.92 0.79
C HIS A 31 6.71 -2.29 -0.55
N TYR A 32 5.78 -1.57 -1.18
CA TYR A 32 5.99 -0.85 -2.43
C TYR A 32 6.24 0.67 -2.24
N ASN A 33 6.69 1.09 -1.05
CA ASN A 33 7.13 2.45 -0.72
C ASN A 33 6.04 3.53 -0.71
N ALA A 34 4.76 3.16 -0.58
CA ALA A 34 3.71 4.12 -0.24
C ALA A 34 3.86 4.60 1.21
N THR A 35 3.30 5.78 1.52
CA THR A 35 3.16 6.32 2.89
C THR A 35 1.70 6.32 3.34
#